data_AF-A0A7X6L7X0-F1
#
_entry.id   AF-A0A7X6L7X0-F1
#
_cell.length_a   1.000
_cell.length_b   1.000
_cell.length_c   1.000
_cell.angle_alpha   90.00
_cell.angle_beta   90.00
_cell.angle_gamma   90.00
#
_symmetry.space_group_name_H-M   'P 1'
#
loop_
_entity.id
_entity.type
_entity.pdbx_description
1 polymer ?
#
loop_
_entity_poly.entity_id
_entity_poly.type
_entity_poly.pdbx_seq_one_letter_code
_entity_poly.pdbx_strand_id
1 'polypeptide(L)'
;MHSTTFGDHTVLWRIVRGSRIAIESLIDHAAGAPAYRMRMDGSIIDIPNGDPGMIYFGEGEDRPDLAQVREWFPKLFDLWNTVRTQYWQAITPR
;
A
#
# COMPACT_ATOMS: atom_id res chain seq x y z
N MET A 1 2.44 -13.03 -0.28
CA MET A 1 2.41 -11.63 0.18
C MET A 1 3.80 -11.05 -0.06
N HIS A 2 3.89 -9.82 -0.54
CA HIS A 2 5.14 -9.14 -0.91
C HIS A 2 5.30 -7.87 -0.08
N SER A 3 6.55 -7.54 0.24
CA SER A 3 6.90 -6.29 0.92
C SER A 3 7.91 -5.54 0.05
N THR A 4 7.67 -4.24 -0.13
CA THR A 4 8.56 -3.35 -0.86
C THR A 4 8.91 -2.17 0.04
N THR A 5 10.20 -1.92 0.23
CA THR A 5 10.69 -0.73 0.96
C THR A 5 11.39 0.21 0.01
N PHE A 6 11.12 1.51 0.14
CA PHE A 6 11.82 2.58 -0.57
C PHE A 6 11.87 3.84 0.31
N GLY A 7 13.08 4.33 0.61
CA GLY A 7 13.28 5.37 1.61
C GLY A 7 12.70 4.95 2.97
N ASP A 8 11.98 5.86 3.62
CA ASP A 8 11.33 5.62 4.92
C ASP A 8 9.94 4.95 4.79
N HIS A 9 9.61 4.39 3.63
CA HIS A 9 8.30 3.80 3.38
C HIS A 9 8.37 2.31 3.12
N THR A 10 7.47 1.56 3.75
CA THR A 10 7.28 0.13 3.46
C THR A 10 5.83 -0.11 3.03
N VAL A 11 5.66 -0.84 1.92
CA VAL A 11 4.35 -1.20 1.39
C VAL A 11 4.20 -2.70 1.39
N LEU A 12 3.07 -3.15 1.93
CA LEU A 12 2.65 -4.53 1.85
C LEU A 12 1.63 -4.68 0.73
N TRP A 13 1.85 -5.65 -0.15
CA TRP A 13 0.98 -5.89 -1.29
C TRP A 13 0.91 -7.37 -1.65
N ARG A 14 -0.10 -7.76 -2.42
CA ARG A 14 -0.25 -9.12 -2.93
C ARG A 14 -0.77 -9.12 -4.37
N ILE A 15 -0.51 -10.21 -5.08
CA ILE A 15 -1.11 -10.48 -6.38
C ILE A 15 -2.43 -11.19 -6.12
N VAL A 16 -3.54 -10.63 -6.63
CA VAL A 16 -4.87 -11.21 -6.54
C VAL A 16 -5.32 -11.75 -7.91
N ARG A 17 -6.51 -12.37 -7.97
CA ARG A 17 -7.07 -12.92 -9.22
C ARG A 17 -7.00 -11.90 -10.37
N GLY A 18 -6.70 -12.38 -11.57
CA GLY A 18 -6.51 -11.55 -12.75
C GLY A 18 -5.16 -10.84 -12.81
N SER A 19 -4.18 -11.28 -12.02
CA SER A 19 -2.84 -10.68 -11.95
C SER A 19 -2.88 -9.20 -11.55
N ARG A 20 -3.82 -8.81 -10.69
CA ARG A 20 -3.88 -7.43 -10.18
C ARG A 20 -3.03 -7.30 -8.92
N ILE A 21 -2.38 -6.16 -8.73
CA ILE A 21 -1.78 -5.77 -7.46
C ILE A 21 -2.89 -5.30 -6.52
N ALA A 22 -2.96 -5.86 -5.31
CA ALA A 22 -3.75 -5.31 -4.20
C ALA A 22 -2.78 -4.77 -3.14
N ILE A 23 -2.99 -3.53 -2.71
CA ILE A 23 -2.18 -2.89 -1.67
C ILE A 23 -2.88 -3.08 -0.33
N GLU A 24 -2.18 -3.68 0.65
CA GLU A 24 -2.73 -4.00 1.97
C GLU A 24 -2.46 -2.88 2.97
N SER A 25 -1.23 -2.38 3.01
CA SER A 25 -0.83 -1.32 3.92
C SER A 25 0.39 -0.55 3.43
N LEU A 26 0.55 0.66 3.96
CA LEU A 26 1.71 1.52 3.83
C LEU A 26 2.16 1.92 5.24
N ILE A 27 3.45 1.83 5.51
CA ILE A 27 4.08 2.35 6.73
C ILE A 27 4.98 3.51 6.30
N ASP A 28 4.79 4.67 6.90
CA ASP A 28 5.76 5.77 6.90
C ASP A 28 6.52 5.74 8.23
N HIS A 29 7.77 5.26 8.20
CA HIS A 29 8.60 5.08 9.40
C HIS A 29 9.07 6.42 10.01
N ALA A 30 8.97 7.52 9.27
CA ALA A 30 9.30 8.86 9.78
C ALA A 30 8.08 9.55 10.42
N ALA A 31 6.87 9.04 10.18
CA ALA A 31 5.65 9.64 10.71
C ALA A 31 5.37 9.23 12.15
N GLY A 32 5.17 10.23 13.02
CA GLY A 32 4.63 10.04 14.37
C GLY A 32 3.10 10.07 14.44
N ALA A 33 2.42 10.24 13.30
CA ALA A 33 0.97 10.32 13.25
C ALA A 33 0.34 8.97 13.66
N PRO A 34 -0.81 8.96 14.36
CA PRO A 34 -1.51 7.73 14.69
C PRO A 34 -1.88 6.92 13.45
N ALA A 35 -1.98 5.60 13.61
CA ALA A 35 -2.46 4.74 12.55
C ALA A 35 -3.87 5.11 12.11
N TYR A 36 -4.16 4.91 10.83
CA TYR A 36 -5.51 5.03 10.30
C TYR A 36 -5.79 4.00 9.21
N ARG A 37 -7.08 3.82 8.92
CA ARG A 37 -7.57 3.07 7.77
C ARG A 37 -8.12 4.02 6.73
N MET A 38 -7.69 3.85 5.49
CA MET A 38 -8.28 4.51 4.33
C MET A 38 -9.21 3.54 3.61
N ARG A 39 -10.48 3.89 3.53
CA ARG A 39 -11.51 3.11 2.84
C ARG A 39 -11.44 3.31 1.32
N MET A 40 -12.16 2.48 0.58
CA MET A 40 -12.18 2.52 -0.90
C MET A 40 -12.77 3.82 -1.47
N ASP A 41 -13.63 4.51 -0.72
CA ASP A 41 -14.15 5.84 -1.07
C ASP A 41 -13.19 6.99 -0.70
N GLY A 42 -12.02 6.67 -0.16
CA GLY A 42 -11.01 7.63 0.31
C GLY A 42 -11.26 8.19 1.70
N SER A 43 -12.35 7.81 2.38
CA SER A 43 -12.60 8.22 3.76
C SER A 43 -11.61 7.58 4.74
N ILE A 44 -11.32 8.29 5.82
CA ILE A 44 -10.33 7.91 6.83
C ILE A 44 -11.03 7.55 8.13
N ILE A 45 -10.59 6.45 8.76
CA ILE A 45 -10.95 6.07 10.12
C ILE A 45 -9.68 6.00 10.94
N ASP A 46 -9.60 6.79 12.00
CA ASP A 46 -8.49 6.68 12.95
C ASP A 46 -8.53 5.32 13.66
N ILE A 47 -7.36 4.76 13.91
CA ILE A 47 -7.20 3.52 14.68
C ILE A 47 -6.51 3.90 15.99
N PRO A 48 -7.29 4.01 17.09
CA PRO A 48 -6.73 4.32 18.40
C PRO A 48 -5.68 3.27 18.80
N ASN A 49 -4.53 3.73 19.30
CA ASN A 49 -3.41 2.88 19.72
C ASN A 49 -2.80 1.99 18.62
N GLY A 50 -3.04 2.29 17.35
CA GLY A 50 -2.32 1.61 16.27
C GLY A 50 -0.87 2.11 16.14
N ASP A 51 -0.05 1.35 15.41
CA ASP A 51 1.36 1.67 15.20
C ASP A 51 1.54 3.01 14.46
N PRO A 52 2.37 3.93 14.95
CA PRO A 52 2.58 5.22 14.29
C PRO A 52 3.01 5.08 12.83
N GLY A 53 2.48 5.96 11.97
CA GLY A 53 2.77 5.98 10.53
C GLY A 53 2.11 4.86 9.72
N MET A 54 1.34 3.98 10.36
CA MET A 54 0.67 2.86 9.70
C MET A 54 -0.64 3.30 9.02
N ILE A 55 -0.77 2.93 7.76
CA ILE A 55 -1.95 3.16 6.93
C ILE A 55 -2.45 1.81 6.44
N TYR A 56 -3.65 1.42 6.86
CA TYR A 56 -4.34 0.22 6.36
C TYR A 56 -5.27 0.60 5.21
N PHE A 57 -5.30 -0.21 4.15
CA PHE A 57 -6.15 0.05 3.00
C PHE A 57 -7.36 -0.88 2.93
N GLY A 58 -8.52 -0.29 2.63
CA GLY A 58 -9.77 -1.01 2.39
C GLY A 58 -10.39 -1.66 3.64
N GLU A 59 -11.49 -2.37 3.42
CA GLU A 59 -12.21 -3.15 4.43
C GLU A 59 -12.59 -4.52 3.86
N GLY A 60 -12.62 -5.57 4.69
CA GLY A 60 -12.92 -6.92 4.23
C GLY A 60 -11.93 -7.39 3.16
N GLU A 61 -12.45 -7.85 2.01
CA GLU A 61 -11.65 -8.29 0.86
C GLU A 61 -11.33 -7.16 -0.13
N ASP A 62 -11.97 -5.99 0.00
CA ASP A 62 -11.76 -4.89 -0.94
C ASP A 62 -10.44 -4.19 -0.66
N ARG A 63 -9.60 -4.09 -1.69
CA ARG A 63 -8.30 -3.41 -1.65
C ARG A 63 -8.12 -2.51 -2.86
N PRO A 64 -7.50 -1.32 -2.67
CA PRO A 64 -7.07 -0.50 -3.79
C PRO A 64 -5.99 -1.24 -4.58
N ASP A 65 -5.97 -1.00 -5.88
CA ASP A 65 -4.82 -1.38 -6.69
C ASP A 65 -3.74 -0.30 -6.67
N LEU A 66 -2.66 -0.60 -7.38
CA LEU A 66 -1.54 0.31 -7.51
C LEU A 66 -1.92 1.64 -8.18
N ALA A 67 -2.92 1.67 -9.07
CA ALA A 67 -3.32 2.92 -9.70
C ALA A 67 -4.03 3.83 -8.69
N GLN A 68 -4.96 3.27 -7.91
CA GLN A 68 -5.70 4.02 -6.91
C GLN A 68 -4.79 4.62 -5.83
N VAL A 69 -3.83 3.85 -5.27
CA VAL A 69 -2.92 4.40 -4.24
C VAL A 69 -1.95 5.44 -4.81
N ARG A 70 -1.65 5.40 -6.11
CA ARG A 70 -0.86 6.46 -6.76
C ARG A 70 -1.62 7.78 -6.83
N GLU A 71 -2.93 7.73 -6.98
CA GLU A 71 -3.79 8.92 -6.94
C GLU A 71 -3.89 9.48 -5.53
N TRP A 72 -4.03 8.62 -4.51
CA TRP A 72 -4.11 9.05 -3.12
C TRP A 72 -2.77 9.56 -2.57
N PHE A 73 -1.66 8.95 -2.97
CA PHE A 73 -0.31 9.27 -2.50
C PHE A 73 0.64 9.60 -3.67
N PRO A 74 0.39 10.68 -4.42
CA PRO A 74 1.13 10.98 -5.64
C PRO A 74 2.62 11.30 -5.37
N LYS A 75 2.95 11.76 -4.17
CA LYS A 75 4.33 12.07 -3.76
C LYS A 75 5.20 10.83 -3.57
N LEU A 76 4.61 9.63 -3.44
CA LEU A 76 5.33 8.37 -3.26
C LEU A 76 5.58 7.65 -4.60
N PHE A 77 5.71 8.41 -5.69
CA PHE A 77 5.84 7.89 -7.06
C PHE A 77 6.95 6.83 -7.22
N ASP A 78 8.12 7.05 -6.62
CA ASP A 78 9.26 6.13 -6.73
C ASP A 78 9.03 4.81 -5.99
N LEU A 79 8.36 4.87 -4.84
CA LEU A 79 7.90 3.67 -4.12
C LEU A 79 6.93 2.87 -4.99
N TRP A 80 5.94 3.53 -5.60
CA TRP A 80 4.97 2.87 -6.47
C TRP A 80 5.58 2.29 -7.75
N ASN A 81 6.61 2.93 -8.30
CA ASN A 81 7.35 2.37 -9.42
C ASN A 81 8.17 1.14 -9.01
N THR A 82 8.75 1.15 -7.81
CA THR A 82 9.45 -0.02 -7.26
C THR A 82 8.49 -1.21 -7.10
N VAL A 83 7.30 -0.99 -6.53
CA VAL A 83 6.25 -2.02 -6.42
C VAL A 83 5.89 -2.58 -7.80
N ARG A 84 5.68 -1.71 -8.81
CA ARG A 84 5.37 -2.14 -10.18
C ARG A 84 6.48 -3.02 -10.77
N THR A 85 7.75 -2.63 -10.60
CA THR A 85 8.89 -3.40 -11.10
C THR A 85 8.97 -4.77 -10.43
N GLN A 86 8.81 -4.84 -9.11
CA GLN A 86 8.82 -6.10 -8.37
C GLN A 86 7.62 -6.99 -8.74
N TYR A 87 6.45 -6.41 -9.02
CA TYR A 87 5.31 -7.13 -9.56
C TYR A 87 5.65 -7.82 -10.88
N TRP A 88 6.24 -7.12 -11.85
CA TRP A 88 6.61 -7.73 -13.13
C TRP A 88 7.63 -8.86 -12.95
N GLN A 89 8.59 -8.69 -12.04
CA GLN A 89 9.54 -9.76 -11.70
C GLN A 89 8.85 -10.98 -11.08
N ALA A 90 7.78 -10.78 -10.30
CA ALA A 90 7.05 -11.85 -9.65
C ALA A 90 6.13 -12.65 -10.60
N ILE A 91 5.58 -12.01 -11.64
CA ILE A 91 4.66 -12.66 -12.59
C ILE A 91 5.32 -13.14 -13.90
N THR A 92 6.57 -12.76 -14.17
CA THR A 92 7.27 -13.21 -15.38
C THR A 92 7.94 -14.56 -15.10
N PRO A 93 7.60 -15.63 -15.85
CA PRO A 93 8.31 -16.91 -15.76
C PRO A 93 9.79 -16.70 -16.13
N ARG A 94 10.70 -17.25 -15.33
CA ARG A 94 12.10 -17.42 -15.76
C ARG A 94 12.21 -18.53 -16.78
#